data_AF-A0A3R7D5Z1-F1
#
_entry.id   AF-A0A3R7D5Z1-F1
#
_cell.length_a   1.000
_cell.length_b   1.000
_cell.length_c   1.000
_cell.angle_alpha   90.00
_cell.angle_beta   90.00
_cell.angle_gamma   90.00
#
_symmetry.space_group_name_H-M   'P 1'
#
loop_
_entity.id
_entity.type
_entity.pdbx_description
1 polymer ?
#
loop_
_entity_poly.entity_id
_entity_poly.type
_entity_poly.pdbx_seq_one_letter_code
_entity_poly.pdbx_strand_id
1 'polypeptide(L)'
;MLATVLHEDPSVVPQTIGFTNDAARAKFSSIIERGMGHVENQSANSQVGMFKRFERAFGEAEFLDNFFIGVGGGGFRVKRTVKADSRWRLVEWETGAVWRMGTVRNMWVREYVKYPVEYEDDLDRLVLPDPDDPERYRGLEKAIEYVRNRGFFPLCSINGFFSGIWYFLRGPLHLILKDMYSNRRFYRKLITKIGEFNLQAEKNLLERGALMITWVDDLGYNKGTFMN
;
A
#
# COMPACT_ATOMS: atom_id res chain seq x y z
N MET A 1 -4.34 -11.89 -21.82
CA MET A 1 -3.17 -11.59 -20.97
C MET A 1 -2.50 -12.93 -20.58
N LEU A 2 -1.92 -13.64 -21.57
CA LEU A 2 -1.31 -14.97 -21.37
C LEU A 2 0.20 -14.87 -21.09
N ALA A 3 0.86 -13.81 -21.56
CA ALA A 3 2.29 -13.59 -21.40
C ALA A 3 2.76 -13.68 -19.94
N THR A 4 1.99 -13.13 -18.98
CA THR A 4 2.30 -13.23 -17.54
C THR A 4 2.28 -14.68 -17.03
N VAL A 5 1.35 -15.50 -17.51
CA VAL A 5 1.25 -16.92 -17.14
C VAL A 5 2.35 -17.74 -17.82
N LEU A 6 2.80 -17.32 -19.00
CA LEU A 6 3.83 -17.99 -19.80
C LEU A 6 5.25 -17.49 -19.52
N HIS A 7 5.42 -16.51 -18.62
CA HIS A 7 6.70 -15.82 -18.36
C HIS A 7 7.35 -15.21 -19.62
N GLU A 8 6.52 -14.70 -20.53
CA GLU A 8 6.94 -14.02 -21.76
C GLU A 8 6.86 -12.49 -21.59
N ASP A 9 7.70 -11.75 -22.32
CA ASP A 9 7.60 -10.30 -22.38
C ASP A 9 6.32 -9.89 -23.14
N PRO A 10 5.40 -9.11 -22.53
CA PRO A 10 4.16 -8.74 -23.19
C PRO A 10 4.43 -7.72 -24.31
N SER A 11 3.70 -7.83 -25.42
CA SER A 11 3.77 -6.88 -26.55
C SER A 11 3.34 -5.46 -26.16
N VAL A 12 2.55 -5.32 -25.10
CA VAL A 12 2.14 -4.06 -24.49
C VAL A 12 2.30 -4.21 -22.98
N VAL A 13 3.09 -3.33 -22.37
CA VAL A 13 3.13 -3.20 -20.91
C VAL A 13 1.97 -2.30 -20.50
N PRO A 14 0.97 -2.79 -19.73
CA PRO A 14 -0.05 -1.92 -19.17
C PRO A 14 0.63 -0.82 -18.36
N GLN A 15 0.46 0.44 -18.74
CA GLN A 15 1.02 1.56 -18.01
C GLN A 15 0.01 2.12 -17.03
N THR A 16 0.49 2.40 -15.84
CA THR A 16 -0.27 3.00 -14.75
C THR A 16 0.06 4.49 -14.73
N ILE A 17 -0.88 5.38 -15.08
CA ILE A 17 -0.67 6.83 -14.94
C ILE A 17 -0.99 7.21 -13.49
N GLY A 18 -0.06 6.86 -12.59
CA GLY A 18 -0.29 6.85 -11.14
C GLY A 18 0.52 7.85 -10.32
N PHE A 19 1.32 8.74 -10.93
CA PHE A 19 2.21 9.63 -10.18
C PHE A 19 1.58 11.00 -9.88
N THR A 20 0.42 11.02 -9.22
CA THR A 20 -0.20 12.24 -8.70
C THR A 20 -0.06 12.28 -7.18
N ASN A 21 1.05 12.85 -6.69
CA ASN A 21 1.27 13.05 -5.26
C ASN A 21 0.26 14.05 -4.67
N ASP A 22 0.12 14.09 -3.34
CA ASP A 22 -0.84 14.96 -2.64
C ASP A 22 -0.70 16.47 -2.97
N ALA A 23 0.50 16.95 -3.37
CA ALA A 23 0.73 18.34 -3.77
C ALA A 23 0.32 18.59 -5.22
N ALA A 24 0.59 17.66 -6.13
CA ALA A 24 0.04 17.65 -7.47
C ALA A 24 -1.49 17.56 -7.40
N ARG A 25 -2.03 16.67 -6.56
CA ARG A 25 -3.46 16.52 -6.28
C ARG A 25 -4.05 17.82 -5.74
N ALA A 26 -3.40 18.52 -4.82
CA ALA A 26 -3.87 19.82 -4.33
C ALA A 26 -3.78 20.94 -5.38
N LYS A 27 -2.78 20.90 -6.27
CA LYS A 27 -2.62 21.87 -7.35
C LYS A 27 -3.65 21.67 -8.47
N PHE A 28 -3.89 20.42 -8.82
CA PHE A 28 -4.82 20.02 -9.88
C PHE A 28 -6.24 19.79 -9.36
N SER A 29 -6.49 19.83 -8.05
CA SER A 29 -7.83 19.59 -7.48
C SER A 29 -8.85 20.55 -8.07
N SER A 30 -8.51 21.82 -8.28
CA SER A 30 -9.44 22.79 -8.89
C SER A 30 -9.76 22.49 -10.36
N ILE A 31 -8.85 21.85 -11.10
CA ILE A 31 -9.06 21.42 -12.49
C ILE A 31 -9.92 20.15 -12.52
N ILE A 32 -9.60 19.20 -11.62
CA ILE A 32 -10.35 17.96 -11.42
C ILE A 32 -11.78 18.29 -10.94
N GLU A 33 -11.94 19.16 -9.94
CA GLU A 33 -13.24 19.62 -9.41
C GLU A 33 -14.06 20.41 -10.43
N ARG A 34 -13.42 21.21 -11.30
CA ARG A 34 -14.10 21.88 -12.43
C ARG A 34 -14.63 20.89 -13.47
N GLY A 35 -13.96 19.75 -13.65
CA GLY A 35 -14.44 18.66 -14.50
C GLY A 35 -15.52 17.79 -13.83
N MET A 36 -15.53 17.72 -12.49
CA MET A 36 -16.34 16.75 -11.73
C MET A 36 -17.66 17.29 -11.16
N GLY A 37 -17.92 18.60 -11.22
CA GLY A 37 -19.07 19.19 -10.52
C GLY A 37 -18.90 19.14 -8.99
N HIS A 38 -19.49 20.09 -8.28
CA HIS A 38 -19.24 20.28 -6.84
C HIS A 38 -19.61 19.05 -5.99
N VAL A 39 -18.61 18.42 -5.36
CA VAL A 39 -18.81 17.38 -4.32
C VAL A 39 -18.34 17.92 -2.97
N GLU A 40 -19.29 18.20 -2.07
CA GLU A 40 -19.01 18.71 -0.72
C GLU A 40 -18.47 17.63 0.24
N ASN A 41 -17.43 18.03 0.98
CA ASN A 41 -16.74 17.24 2.01
C ASN A 41 -17.58 17.13 3.31
N GLN A 42 -18.06 15.93 3.63
CA GLN A 42 -18.54 15.60 4.98
C GLN A 42 -18.09 14.19 5.41
N SER A 43 -17.67 14.09 6.68
CA SER A 43 -17.40 12.92 7.55
C SER A 43 -17.27 11.52 6.91
N ALA A 44 -16.06 10.95 7.00
CA ALA A 44 -15.64 9.65 6.45
C ALA A 44 -16.10 8.39 7.22
N ASN A 45 -16.95 8.52 8.25
CA ASN A 45 -17.29 7.41 9.15
C ASN A 45 -18.68 6.77 8.90
N SER A 46 -19.24 6.90 7.70
CA SER A 46 -20.51 6.27 7.31
C SER A 46 -20.39 5.56 5.95
N GLN A 47 -21.30 4.64 5.63
CA GLN A 47 -21.41 4.06 4.27
C GLN A 47 -21.46 5.17 3.19
N VAL A 48 -22.11 6.29 3.50
CA VAL A 48 -22.17 7.49 2.64
C VAL A 48 -20.77 8.08 2.41
N GLY A 49 -19.90 8.08 3.42
CA GLY A 49 -18.51 8.52 3.30
C GLY A 49 -17.66 7.60 2.42
N MET A 50 -17.90 6.28 2.47
CA MET A 50 -17.23 5.31 1.60
C MET A 50 -17.61 5.52 0.12
N PHE A 51 -18.90 5.67 -0.19
CA PHE A 51 -19.36 5.92 -1.56
C PHE A 51 -18.89 7.28 -2.10
N LYS A 52 -18.89 8.34 -1.28
CA LYS A 52 -18.35 9.65 -1.67
C LYS A 52 -16.85 9.61 -1.98
N ARG A 53 -16.05 8.80 -1.27
CA ARG A 53 -14.62 8.59 -1.58
C ARG A 53 -14.45 8.06 -3.00
N PHE A 54 -15.34 7.18 -3.45
CA PHE A 54 -15.28 6.59 -4.78
C PHE A 54 -15.72 7.55 -5.88
N GLU A 55 -16.72 8.42 -5.66
CA GLU A 55 -17.09 9.41 -6.70
C GLU A 55 -15.91 10.30 -7.10
N ARG A 56 -15.11 10.73 -6.11
CA ARG A 56 -13.87 11.46 -6.38
C ARG A 56 -12.88 10.60 -7.19
N ALA A 57 -12.69 9.35 -6.77
CA ALA A 57 -11.75 8.45 -7.42
C ALA A 57 -12.15 8.13 -8.87
N PHE A 58 -13.46 8.01 -9.15
CA PHE A 58 -13.97 7.79 -10.50
C PHE A 58 -13.67 8.98 -11.41
N GLY A 59 -14.02 10.20 -11.02
CA GLY A 59 -13.74 11.36 -11.89
C GLY A 59 -12.24 11.62 -12.08
N GLU A 60 -11.40 11.33 -11.09
CA GLU A 60 -9.94 11.34 -11.28
C GLU A 60 -9.48 10.26 -12.26
N ALA A 61 -10.06 9.06 -12.19
CA ALA A 61 -9.71 7.97 -13.10
C ALA A 61 -10.18 8.24 -14.53
N GLU A 62 -11.39 8.77 -14.73
CA GLU A 62 -11.88 9.20 -16.05
C GLU A 62 -11.01 10.31 -16.63
N PHE A 63 -10.63 11.30 -15.81
CA PHE A 63 -9.77 12.40 -16.25
C PHE A 63 -8.37 11.93 -16.67
N LEU A 64 -7.82 10.94 -15.97
CA LEU A 64 -6.48 10.39 -16.22
C LEU A 64 -6.47 9.19 -17.19
N ASP A 65 -7.62 8.80 -17.72
CA ASP A 65 -7.79 7.57 -18.52
C ASP A 65 -7.25 6.31 -17.80
N ASN A 66 -7.51 6.23 -16.49
CA ASN A 66 -7.15 5.11 -15.64
C ASN A 66 -8.34 4.15 -15.50
N PHE A 67 -8.06 2.85 -15.59
CA PHE A 67 -9.11 1.81 -15.56
C PHE A 67 -9.27 1.11 -14.22
N PHE A 68 -8.49 1.46 -13.20
CA PHE A 68 -8.49 0.80 -11.90
C PHE A 68 -8.71 1.80 -10.75
N ILE A 69 -9.36 1.33 -9.68
CA ILE A 69 -9.65 2.13 -8.49
C ILE A 69 -9.26 1.34 -7.23
N GLY A 70 -8.48 1.97 -6.35
CA GLY A 70 -8.10 1.40 -5.06
C GLY A 70 -9.29 1.24 -4.11
N VAL A 71 -9.65 0.00 -3.80
CA VAL A 71 -10.80 -0.33 -2.93
C VAL A 71 -10.39 -0.72 -1.50
N GLY A 72 -9.12 -1.02 -1.28
CA GLY A 72 -8.60 -1.42 0.04
C GLY A 72 -7.36 -2.29 -0.07
N GLY A 73 -7.02 -2.97 1.01
CA GLY A 73 -5.87 -3.86 1.03
C GLY A 73 -5.71 -4.62 2.33
N GLY A 74 -4.87 -5.65 2.28
CA GLY A 74 -4.52 -6.50 3.43
C GLY A 74 -3.19 -6.13 4.09
N GLY A 75 -2.49 -5.12 3.55
CA GLY A 75 -1.21 -4.63 4.07
C GLY A 75 -1.29 -4.06 5.50
N PHE A 76 -0.13 -3.65 6.02
CA PHE A 76 -0.03 -3.18 7.40
C PHE A 76 -0.80 -1.88 7.64
N ARG A 77 -1.48 -1.78 8.79
CA ARG A 77 -2.30 -0.63 9.17
C ARG A 77 -1.59 0.29 10.14
N VAL A 78 -1.97 1.56 10.06
CA VAL A 78 -1.64 2.55 11.08
C VAL A 78 -2.41 2.18 12.35
N LYS A 79 -1.67 1.87 13.41
CA LYS A 79 -2.21 1.63 14.74
C LYS A 79 -2.57 2.94 15.44
N ARG A 80 -1.69 3.94 15.32
CA ARG A 80 -1.90 5.26 15.94
C ARG A 80 -1.12 6.34 15.20
N THR A 81 -1.71 7.53 15.10
CA THR A 81 -1.01 8.74 14.68
C THR A 81 -0.97 9.73 15.83
N VAL A 82 0.22 10.21 16.16
CA VAL A 82 0.44 11.28 17.15
C VAL A 82 0.97 12.49 16.41
N LYS A 83 0.26 13.62 16.46
CA LYS A 83 0.76 14.86 15.89
C LYS A 83 1.85 15.41 16.82
N ALA A 84 3.08 15.48 16.32
CA ALA A 84 4.21 16.00 17.09
C ALA A 84 4.25 17.53 17.01
N ASP A 85 4.06 18.11 15.81
CA ASP A 85 3.97 19.56 15.60
C ASP A 85 3.24 19.94 14.28
N SER A 86 3.41 21.18 13.81
CA SER A 86 2.79 21.68 12.57
C SER A 86 3.40 21.14 11.27
N ARG A 87 4.59 20.52 11.34
CA ARG A 87 5.35 19.93 10.23
C ARG A 87 5.46 18.41 10.35
N TRP A 88 5.24 17.81 11.52
CA TRP A 88 5.52 16.41 11.74
C TRP A 88 4.38 15.66 12.43
N ARG A 89 4.19 14.41 11.98
CA ARG A 89 3.38 13.40 12.65
C ARG A 89 4.21 12.15 12.87
N LEU A 90 4.06 11.54 14.04
CA LEU A 90 4.55 10.20 14.33
C LEU A 90 3.44 9.21 14.02
N VAL A 91 3.78 8.17 13.27
CA VAL A 91 2.85 7.11 12.89
C VAL A 91 3.40 5.79 13.36
N GLU A 92 2.67 5.18 14.28
CA GLU A 92 2.92 3.83 14.78
C GLU A 92 2.10 2.85 13.95
N TRP A 93 2.80 1.85 13.40
CA TRP A 93 2.19 0.77 12.63
C TRP A 93 1.87 -0.41 13.55
N GLU A 94 0.96 -1.26 13.11
CA GLU A 94 0.59 -2.46 13.88
C GLU A 94 1.75 -3.45 14.08
N THR A 95 2.81 -3.37 13.29
CA THR A 95 4.06 -4.13 13.50
C THR A 95 4.91 -3.59 14.65
N GLY A 96 4.60 -2.39 15.18
CA GLY A 96 5.42 -1.68 16.17
C GLY A 96 6.48 -0.75 15.57
N ALA A 97 6.61 -0.68 14.24
CA ALA A 97 7.44 0.33 13.59
C ALA A 97 6.88 1.74 13.83
N VAL A 98 7.77 2.72 13.96
CA VAL A 98 7.41 4.13 14.15
C VAL A 98 8.08 4.98 13.09
N TRP A 99 7.28 5.73 12.35
CA TRP A 99 7.76 6.64 11.32
C TRP A 99 7.47 8.08 11.72
N ARG A 100 8.40 8.98 11.44
CA ARG A 100 8.18 10.42 11.44
C ARG A 100 7.90 10.85 10.01
N MET A 101 6.67 11.29 9.77
CA MET A 101 6.22 11.74 8.45
C MET A 101 5.94 13.23 8.45
N GLY A 102 6.34 13.88 7.37
CA GLY A 102 5.97 15.25 7.09
C GLY A 102 4.45 15.44 6.98
N THR A 103 4.01 16.66 7.25
CA THR A 103 2.64 17.11 6.98
C THR A 103 2.54 17.66 5.57
N VAL A 104 1.39 18.25 5.21
CA VAL A 104 1.20 18.99 3.95
C VAL A 104 2.26 20.09 3.71
N ARG A 105 2.95 20.57 4.76
CA ARG A 105 4.00 21.59 4.67
C ARG A 105 5.38 21.04 4.23
N ASN A 106 5.61 19.74 4.34
CA ASN A 106 6.92 19.08 4.16
C ASN A 106 6.74 17.61 3.80
N MET A 107 5.84 17.37 2.87
CA MET A 107 5.20 16.07 2.58
C MET A 107 6.16 14.95 2.12
N TRP A 108 7.35 15.32 1.65
CA TRP A 108 8.37 14.40 1.14
C TRP A 108 9.28 13.83 2.22
N VAL A 109 9.23 14.39 3.44
CA VAL A 109 10.17 13.98 4.47
C VAL A 109 9.60 12.82 5.27
N ARG A 110 10.26 11.67 5.15
CA ARG A 110 9.99 10.47 5.94
C ARG A 110 11.26 10.03 6.62
N GLU A 111 11.12 9.70 7.89
CA GLU A 111 12.19 9.13 8.69
C GLU A 111 11.67 7.94 9.48
N TYR A 112 12.46 6.88 9.51
CA TYR A 112 12.13 5.65 10.23
C TYR A 112 12.77 5.74 11.61
N VAL A 113 11.94 6.01 12.62
CA VAL A 113 12.38 6.33 13.98
C VAL A 113 12.65 5.06 14.77
N LYS A 114 11.81 4.04 14.58
CA LYS A 114 11.90 2.77 15.31
C LYS A 114 11.52 1.60 14.40
N TYR A 115 12.29 0.53 14.50
CA TYR A 115 11.97 -0.76 13.93
C TYR A 115 11.66 -1.77 15.05
N PRO A 116 10.73 -2.71 14.83
CA PRO A 116 10.44 -3.74 15.82
C PRO A 116 11.51 -4.85 15.89
N VAL A 117 12.39 -4.98 14.89
CA VAL A 117 13.41 -6.04 14.84
C VAL A 117 14.82 -5.45 14.68
N GLU A 118 15.58 -5.45 15.77
CA GLU A 118 17.00 -5.03 15.78
C GLU A 118 17.96 -6.23 15.77
N TYR A 119 17.53 -7.36 16.34
CA TYR A 119 18.29 -8.62 16.40
C TYR A 119 17.40 -9.81 16.03
N GLU A 120 18.00 -11.00 15.87
CA GLU A 120 17.27 -12.21 15.48
C GLU A 120 16.22 -12.62 16.54
N ASP A 121 16.53 -12.50 17.82
CA ASP A 121 15.60 -12.82 18.92
C ASP A 121 14.36 -11.91 18.93
N ASP A 122 14.46 -10.68 18.42
CA ASP A 122 13.31 -9.77 18.32
C ASP A 122 12.33 -10.26 17.25
N LEU A 123 12.83 -10.87 16.18
CA LEU A 123 12.01 -11.43 15.11
C LEU A 123 11.19 -12.63 15.63
N ASP A 124 11.80 -13.47 16.45
CA ASP A 124 11.15 -14.64 17.03
C ASP A 124 10.04 -14.22 18.03
N ARG A 125 10.17 -13.04 18.66
CA ARG A 125 9.15 -12.44 19.55
C ARG A 125 8.12 -11.58 18.82
N LEU A 126 8.36 -11.23 17.55
CA LEU A 126 7.50 -10.35 16.79
C LEU A 126 6.17 -11.04 16.47
N VAL A 127 5.09 -10.50 17.01
CA VAL A 127 3.73 -10.87 16.65
C VAL A 127 3.25 -9.93 15.55
N LEU A 128 2.96 -10.49 14.37
CA LEU A 128 2.29 -9.75 13.30
C LEU A 128 0.78 -9.74 13.57
N PRO A 129 0.04 -8.75 13.03
CA PRO A 129 -1.41 -8.82 13.00
C PRO A 129 -1.90 -10.10 12.34
N ASP A 130 -3.09 -10.55 12.73
CA ASP A 130 -3.75 -11.70 12.11
C ASP A 130 -4.22 -11.33 10.69
N PRO A 131 -3.69 -11.96 9.61
CA PRO A 131 -4.16 -11.69 8.25
C PRO A 131 -5.58 -12.20 8.00
N ASP A 132 -6.10 -13.12 8.81
CA ASP A 132 -7.45 -13.71 8.66
C ASP A 132 -8.54 -12.96 9.43
N ASP A 133 -8.17 -11.93 10.21
CA ASP A 133 -9.13 -11.12 10.95
C ASP A 133 -10.15 -10.46 9.99
N PRO A 134 -11.45 -10.83 10.06
CA PRO A 134 -12.46 -10.33 9.13
C PRO A 134 -12.67 -8.81 9.24
N GLU A 135 -12.35 -8.20 10.38
CA GLU A 135 -12.40 -6.74 10.54
C GLU A 135 -11.39 -6.01 9.64
N ARG A 136 -10.37 -6.72 9.17
CA ARG A 136 -9.46 -6.20 8.14
C ARG A 136 -10.12 -6.03 6.78
N TYR A 137 -11.19 -6.76 6.51
CA TYR A 137 -11.84 -6.73 5.21
C TYR A 137 -13.24 -6.14 5.27
N ARG A 138 -13.63 -5.55 6.41
CA ARG A 138 -14.96 -4.97 6.61
C ARG A 138 -15.30 -3.95 5.51
N GLY A 139 -16.32 -4.28 4.72
CA GLY A 139 -16.84 -3.42 3.65
C GLY A 139 -16.11 -3.54 2.32
N LEU A 140 -15.10 -4.41 2.22
CA LEU A 140 -14.31 -4.59 1.01
C LEU A 140 -15.14 -5.17 -0.14
N GLU A 141 -15.96 -6.19 0.10
CA GLU A 141 -16.80 -6.82 -0.92
C GLU A 141 -17.76 -5.80 -1.56
N LYS A 142 -18.35 -4.94 -0.71
CA LYS A 142 -19.24 -3.85 -1.16
C LYS A 142 -18.48 -2.81 -1.98
N ALA A 143 -17.25 -2.48 -1.60
CA ALA A 143 -16.41 -1.55 -2.34
C ALA A 143 -15.99 -2.13 -3.71
N ILE A 144 -15.61 -3.41 -3.74
CA ILE A 144 -15.29 -4.15 -4.97
C ILE A 144 -16.48 -4.14 -5.92
N GLU A 145 -17.66 -4.52 -5.42
CA GLU A 145 -18.88 -4.56 -6.21
C GLU A 145 -19.24 -3.17 -6.76
N TYR A 146 -19.14 -2.14 -5.92
CA TYR A 146 -19.45 -0.76 -6.31
C TYR A 146 -18.56 -0.26 -7.46
N VAL A 147 -17.26 -0.46 -7.35
CA VAL A 147 -16.28 -0.06 -8.37
C VAL A 147 -16.48 -0.86 -9.66
N ARG A 148 -16.69 -2.17 -9.54
CA ARG A 148 -16.92 -3.05 -10.69
C ARG A 148 -18.19 -2.68 -11.45
N ASN A 149 -19.28 -2.37 -10.74
CA ASN A 149 -20.55 -1.99 -11.36
C ASN A 149 -20.48 -0.63 -12.09
N ARG A 150 -19.47 0.19 -11.79
CA ARG A 150 -19.16 1.44 -12.51
C ARG A 150 -18.18 1.24 -13.69
N GLY A 151 -17.79 0.01 -14.00
CA GLY A 151 -16.94 -0.31 -15.16
C GLY A 151 -15.43 -0.23 -14.89
N PHE A 152 -15.00 -0.03 -13.64
CA PHE A 152 -13.59 0.02 -13.27
C PHE A 152 -13.09 -1.30 -12.67
N PHE A 153 -11.78 -1.55 -12.75
CA PHE A 153 -11.10 -2.66 -12.09
C PHE A 153 -10.84 -2.35 -10.61
N PRO A 154 -11.43 -3.09 -9.66
CA PRO A 154 -11.16 -2.93 -8.24
C PRO A 154 -9.75 -3.43 -7.90
N LEU A 155 -8.91 -2.51 -7.48
CA LEU A 155 -7.53 -2.74 -7.09
C LEU A 155 -7.43 -2.90 -5.57
N CYS A 156 -6.82 -4.00 -5.13
CA CYS A 156 -6.41 -4.18 -3.74
C CYS A 156 -4.89 -4.12 -3.61
N SER A 157 -4.39 -3.88 -2.39
CA SER A 157 -2.95 -3.88 -2.12
C SER A 157 -2.52 -4.72 -0.93
N ILE A 158 -1.30 -5.24 -0.99
CA ILE A 158 -0.57 -5.89 0.11
C ILE A 158 0.78 -5.20 0.31
N ASN A 159 1.55 -5.60 1.32
CA ASN A 159 2.90 -5.05 1.52
C ASN A 159 3.86 -5.57 0.43
N GLY A 160 4.93 -4.84 0.12
CA GLY A 160 6.03 -5.42 -0.67
C GLY A 160 6.79 -6.50 0.12
N PHE A 161 7.38 -7.47 -0.58
CA PHE A 161 8.13 -8.55 0.05
C PHE A 161 9.49 -8.06 0.55
N PHE A 162 10.15 -7.19 -0.22
CA PHE A 162 11.41 -6.56 0.21
C PHE A 162 11.13 -5.23 0.94
N SER A 163 10.31 -4.36 0.35
CA SER A 163 9.97 -3.05 0.91
C SER A 163 9.30 -3.16 2.26
N GLY A 164 8.41 -4.13 2.43
CA GLY A 164 7.69 -4.31 3.68
C GLY A 164 8.62 -4.67 4.85
N ILE A 165 9.74 -5.34 4.58
CA ILE A 165 10.77 -5.61 5.59
C ILE A 165 11.43 -4.30 6.02
N TRP A 166 12.01 -3.56 5.07
CA TRP A 166 12.82 -2.39 5.41
C TRP A 166 12.00 -1.17 5.85
N TYR A 167 10.71 -1.16 5.56
CA TYR A 167 9.76 -0.16 6.06
C TYR A 167 9.17 -0.50 7.43
N PHE A 168 8.76 -1.75 7.66
CA PHE A 168 7.88 -2.08 8.80
C PHE A 168 8.48 -3.04 9.82
N LEU A 169 9.56 -3.77 9.48
CA LEU A 169 10.10 -4.82 10.35
C LEU A 169 11.52 -4.50 10.81
N ARG A 170 12.42 -4.33 9.86
CA ARG A 170 13.84 -4.13 10.11
C ARG A 170 14.40 -3.25 9.03
N GLY A 171 14.93 -2.11 9.41
CA GLY A 171 15.69 -1.24 8.51
C GLY A 171 16.78 -0.54 9.31
N PRO A 172 17.35 0.54 8.76
CA PRO A 172 17.06 1.15 7.45
C PRO A 172 17.54 0.29 6.26
N LEU A 173 17.24 0.73 5.04
CA LEU A 173 17.54 0.03 3.77
C LEU A 173 18.97 -0.55 3.73
N HIS A 174 20.00 0.25 4.03
CA HIS A 174 21.39 -0.21 3.97
C HIS A 174 21.70 -1.37 4.94
N LEU A 175 21.01 -1.44 6.07
CA LEU A 175 21.15 -2.55 7.01
C LEU A 175 20.56 -3.84 6.42
N ILE A 176 19.39 -3.74 5.80
CA ILE A 176 18.78 -4.89 5.12
C ILE A 176 19.64 -5.37 3.95
N LEU A 177 20.19 -4.46 3.15
CA LEU A 177 21.11 -4.83 2.07
C LEU A 177 22.34 -5.56 2.61
N LYS A 178 22.89 -5.12 3.75
CA LYS A 178 23.97 -5.82 4.43
C LYS A 178 23.53 -7.21 4.92
N ASP A 179 22.36 -7.33 5.55
CA ASP A 179 21.88 -8.60 6.08
C ASP A 179 21.57 -9.63 4.99
N MET A 180 21.08 -9.18 3.84
CA MET A 180 20.90 -10.03 2.66
C MET A 180 22.20 -10.71 2.25
N TYR A 181 23.34 -10.02 2.37
CA TYR A 181 24.63 -10.56 1.99
C TYR A 181 25.30 -11.33 3.14
N SER A 182 25.41 -10.71 4.31
CA SER A 182 26.20 -11.20 5.45
C SER A 182 25.41 -12.10 6.40
N ASN A 183 24.09 -11.92 6.51
CA ASN A 183 23.23 -12.62 7.47
C ASN A 183 22.06 -13.34 6.78
N ARG A 184 22.37 -14.09 5.71
CA ARG A 184 21.40 -14.73 4.80
C ARG A 184 20.31 -15.53 5.51
N ARG A 185 20.67 -16.27 6.57
CA ARG A 185 19.71 -17.08 7.33
C ARG A 185 18.68 -16.20 8.04
N PHE A 186 19.14 -15.14 8.67
CA PHE A 186 18.28 -14.19 9.36
C PHE A 186 17.40 -13.42 8.37
N TYR A 187 17.97 -12.95 7.25
CA TYR A 187 17.19 -12.32 6.19
C TYR A 187 16.13 -13.26 5.61
N ARG A 188 16.45 -14.56 5.45
CA ARG A 188 15.47 -15.57 5.03
C ARG A 188 14.30 -15.67 6.01
N LYS A 189 14.54 -15.62 7.32
CA LYS A 189 13.46 -15.59 8.32
C LYS A 189 12.57 -14.35 8.17
N LEU A 190 13.17 -13.17 7.94
CA LEU A 190 12.42 -11.93 7.72
C LEU A 190 11.49 -12.02 6.51
N ILE A 191 12.03 -12.47 5.36
CA ILE A 191 11.26 -12.56 4.12
C ILE A 191 10.19 -13.66 4.20
N THR A 192 10.47 -14.79 4.86
CA THR A 192 9.46 -15.82 5.12
C THR A 192 8.31 -15.26 5.95
N LYS A 193 8.60 -14.54 7.05
CA LYS A 193 7.57 -14.03 7.95
C LYS A 193 6.64 -13.00 7.28
N ILE A 194 7.19 -12.09 6.47
CA ILE A 194 6.36 -11.16 5.71
C ILE A 194 5.65 -11.84 4.54
N GLY A 195 6.29 -12.82 3.91
CA GLY A 195 5.74 -13.56 2.79
C GLY A 195 4.52 -14.37 3.19
N GLU A 196 4.57 -15.10 4.30
CA GLU A 196 3.43 -15.84 4.85
C GLU A 196 2.25 -14.92 5.15
N PHE A 197 2.49 -13.77 5.80
CA PHE A 197 1.46 -12.77 6.04
C PHE A 197 0.84 -12.25 4.74
N ASN A 198 1.68 -11.85 3.77
CA ASN A 198 1.24 -11.28 2.51
C ASN A 198 0.44 -12.28 1.67
N LEU A 199 0.87 -13.55 1.59
CA LEU A 199 0.17 -14.60 0.84
C LEU A 199 -1.21 -14.90 1.45
N GLN A 200 -1.30 -14.92 2.79
CA GLN A 200 -2.59 -15.12 3.45
C GLN A 200 -3.51 -13.90 3.27
N ALA A 201 -2.96 -12.68 3.33
CA ALA A 201 -3.71 -11.46 3.04
C ALA A 201 -4.18 -11.42 1.58
N GLU A 202 -3.33 -11.80 0.62
CA GLU A 202 -3.67 -11.91 -0.80
C GLU A 202 -4.82 -12.90 -1.02
N LYS A 203 -4.71 -14.11 -0.46
CA LYS A 203 -5.77 -15.12 -0.54
C LYS A 203 -7.11 -14.57 -0.03
N ASN A 204 -7.10 -13.92 1.13
CA ASN A 204 -8.28 -13.30 1.71
C ASN A 204 -8.91 -12.22 0.80
N LEU A 205 -8.09 -11.43 0.11
CA LEU A 205 -8.56 -10.41 -0.84
C LEU A 205 -9.18 -11.06 -2.08
N LEU A 206 -8.53 -12.08 -2.64
CA LEU A 206 -8.99 -12.79 -3.83
C LEU A 206 -10.32 -13.52 -3.58
N GLU A 207 -10.45 -14.19 -2.44
CA GLU A 207 -11.70 -14.87 -2.03
C GLU A 207 -12.88 -13.89 -1.88
N ARG A 208 -12.60 -12.60 -1.64
CA ARG A 208 -13.59 -11.52 -1.54
C ARG A 208 -13.87 -10.81 -2.86
N GLY A 209 -13.25 -11.26 -3.95
CA GLY A 209 -13.50 -10.77 -5.30
C GLY A 209 -12.54 -9.68 -5.80
N ALA A 210 -11.38 -9.49 -5.14
CA ALA A 210 -10.35 -8.62 -5.70
C ALA A 210 -9.92 -9.14 -7.08
N LEU A 211 -9.88 -8.26 -8.08
CA LEU A 211 -9.48 -8.64 -9.45
C LEU A 211 -8.01 -8.34 -9.75
N MET A 212 -7.38 -7.49 -8.94
CA MET A 212 -5.99 -7.12 -9.05
C MET A 212 -5.40 -6.88 -7.67
N ILE A 213 -4.22 -7.46 -7.44
CA ILE A 213 -3.42 -7.26 -6.24
C ILE A 213 -2.18 -6.49 -6.63
N THR A 214 -1.89 -5.43 -5.87
CA THR A 214 -0.68 -4.63 -6.03
C THR A 214 0.16 -4.66 -4.78
N TRP A 215 1.46 -4.59 -4.97
CA TRP A 215 2.41 -4.37 -3.91
C TRP A 215 3.49 -3.44 -4.43
N VAL A 216 4.01 -2.62 -3.53
CA VAL A 216 5.11 -1.71 -3.86
C VAL A 216 6.38 -2.39 -3.39
N ASP A 217 7.27 -2.76 -4.31
CA ASP A 217 8.58 -3.30 -3.97
C ASP A 217 9.68 -2.42 -4.55
N ASP A 218 10.24 -1.55 -3.71
CA ASP A 218 11.28 -0.62 -4.11
C ASP A 218 12.51 -1.37 -4.63
N LEU A 219 13.11 -0.86 -5.72
CA LEU A 219 14.26 -1.43 -6.44
C LEU A 219 13.94 -2.61 -7.37
N GLY A 220 12.68 -3.07 -7.41
CA GLY A 220 12.24 -4.17 -8.27
C GLY A 220 12.53 -3.95 -9.76
N TYR A 221 13.17 -4.94 -10.36
CA TYR A 221 13.39 -5.09 -11.80
C TYR A 221 12.71 -6.39 -12.28
N ASN A 222 12.36 -6.49 -13.56
CA ASN A 222 11.68 -7.67 -14.09
C ASN A 222 12.51 -8.97 -13.96
N LYS A 223 13.83 -8.86 -13.73
CA LYS A 223 14.74 -10.00 -13.50
C LYS A 223 15.22 -10.16 -12.05
N GLY A 224 14.72 -9.36 -11.11
CA GLY A 224 15.09 -9.50 -9.70
C GLY A 224 14.84 -8.26 -8.85
N THR A 225 15.10 -8.38 -7.54
CA THR A 225 14.90 -7.29 -6.56
C THR A 225 15.81 -6.09 -6.76
N PHE A 226 16.88 -6.22 -7.57
CA PHE A 226 17.79 -5.13 -7.90
C PHE A 226 17.89 -5.00 -9.42
N MET A 227 17.90 -3.76 -9.90
CA MET A 227 18.24 -3.43 -11.28
C MET A 227 19.66 -3.95 -11.56
N ASN A 228 19.80 -4.82 -12.56
CA ASN A 228 21.06 -5.43 -12.99
C ASN A 228 21.37 -4.94 -14.41
#